data_AF-X6FDS2-F1
#
_entry.id   AF-X6FDS2-F1
#
_cell.length_a   1.000
_cell.length_b   1.000
_cell.length_c   1.000
_cell.angle_alpha   90.00
_cell.angle_beta   90.00
_cell.angle_gamma   90.00
#
_symmetry.space_group_name_H-M   'P 1'
#
loop_
_entity.id
_entity.type
_entity.pdbx_description
1 polymer ?
#
loop_
_entity_poly.entity_id
_entity_poly.type
_entity_poly.pdbx_seq_one_letter_code
_entity_poly.pdbx_strand_id
1 'polypeptide(L)'
;MPTSFEGKRIGFELGCWNLALADVNALQARLPGLKIADELPHASPSQHPICNNEPAFLEIGASKHGYTVGTVRCAVLGRHPEAESLHTLAEEVVEALVAAVKPGISAAAVDAAGREVLKRSGRKGVFRHRSGYQTGINWTERGDLSLEPGASDILQSGMCW
;
A
#
# COMPACT_ATOMS: atom_id res chain seq x y z
N MET A 1 1.57 14.10 -34.11
CA MET A 1 1.68 15.22 -33.15
C MET A 1 2.23 14.67 -31.85
N PRO A 2 3.37 15.17 -31.32
CA PRO A 2 3.87 14.66 -30.06
C PRO A 2 3.01 15.23 -28.93
N THR A 3 2.32 14.34 -28.21
CA THR A 3 1.55 14.68 -27.01
C THR A 3 2.49 15.25 -25.96
N SER A 4 2.32 16.52 -25.62
CA SER A 4 2.99 17.15 -24.47
C SER A 4 2.65 16.37 -23.19
N PHE A 5 3.69 16.12 -22.38
CA PHE A 5 3.59 15.46 -21.07
C PHE A 5 3.59 16.46 -19.91
N GLU A 6 3.56 17.75 -20.22
CA GLU A 6 3.66 18.83 -19.25
C GLU A 6 2.51 18.76 -18.23
N GLY A 7 2.88 18.61 -16.96
CA GLY A 7 1.92 18.50 -15.84
C GLY A 7 1.29 17.12 -15.64
N LYS A 8 1.70 16.09 -16.40
CA LYS A 8 1.21 14.72 -16.20
C LYS A 8 2.03 14.00 -15.13
N ARG A 9 1.35 13.23 -14.28
CA ARG A 9 1.95 12.35 -13.25
C ARG A 9 1.81 10.91 -13.72
N ILE A 10 2.88 10.14 -13.61
CA ILE A 10 2.87 8.69 -13.80
C ILE A 10 3.52 8.09 -12.56
N GLY A 11 2.78 7.25 -11.84
CA GLY A 11 3.30 6.48 -10.71
C GLY A 11 3.91 5.17 -11.19
N PHE A 12 5.10 4.83 -10.68
CA PHE A 12 5.75 3.54 -10.88
C PHE A 12 5.94 2.87 -9.52
N GLU A 13 5.62 1.58 -9.42
CA GLU A 13 5.89 0.76 -8.23
C GLU A 13 7.34 0.25 -8.33
N LEU A 14 8.26 0.98 -7.71
CA LEU A 14 9.71 0.78 -7.93
C LEU A 14 10.36 -0.19 -6.94
N GLY A 15 9.70 -0.43 -5.80
CA GLY A 15 10.15 -1.33 -4.73
C GLY A 15 10.13 -2.81 -5.12
N CYS A 16 9.41 -3.18 -6.18
CA CYS A 16 9.28 -4.58 -6.61
C CYS A 16 10.20 -5.00 -7.78
N TRP A 17 11.02 -4.10 -8.34
CA TRP A 17 11.87 -4.41 -9.50
C TRP A 17 13.39 -4.19 -9.31
N ASN A 18 13.85 -3.92 -8.09
CA ASN A 18 15.28 -3.75 -7.78
C ASN A 18 15.98 -2.66 -8.64
N LEU A 19 15.23 -1.64 -9.08
CA LEU A 19 15.80 -0.47 -9.74
C LEU A 19 16.34 0.50 -8.69
N ALA A 20 17.57 0.96 -8.87
CA ALA A 20 18.20 1.89 -7.95
C ALA A 20 17.61 3.30 -8.12
N LEU A 21 17.69 4.13 -7.07
CA LEU A 21 17.35 5.56 -7.14
C LEU A 21 18.03 6.28 -8.33
N ALA A 22 19.19 5.78 -8.76
CA ALA A 22 19.90 6.25 -9.95
C ALA A 22 19.13 6.06 -11.27
N ASP A 23 18.37 4.97 -11.41
CA ASP A 23 17.60 4.65 -12.63
C ASP A 23 16.37 5.57 -12.76
N VAL A 24 15.75 5.90 -11.63
CA VAL A 24 14.63 6.85 -11.53
C VAL A 24 15.09 8.26 -11.88
N ASN A 25 16.24 8.67 -11.35
CA ASN A 25 16.85 9.96 -11.65
C ASN A 25 17.25 10.08 -13.14
N ALA A 26 17.74 8.98 -13.74
CA ALA A 26 18.07 8.94 -15.16
C ALA A 26 16.83 9.08 -16.07
N LEU A 27 15.68 8.52 -15.67
CA LEU A 27 14.41 8.68 -16.39
C LEU A 27 13.84 10.09 -16.26
N GLN A 28 13.90 10.68 -15.07
CA GLN A 28 13.47 12.06 -14.80
C GLN A 28 14.30 13.08 -15.60
N ALA A 29 15.61 12.84 -15.74
CA ALA A 29 16.50 13.68 -16.55
C ALA A 29 16.18 13.63 -18.06
N ARG A 30 15.63 12.50 -18.54
CA ARG A 30 15.27 12.32 -19.97
C ARG A 30 13.88 12.86 -20.31
N LEU A 31 13.02 13.11 -19.32
CA LEU A 31 11.63 13.55 -19.47
C LEU A 31 11.29 14.69 -18.50
N PRO A 32 11.90 15.89 -18.66
CA PRO A 32 11.84 16.97 -17.66
C PRO A 32 10.45 17.57 -17.41
N GLY A 33 9.49 17.37 -18.33
CA GLY A 33 8.09 17.82 -18.18
C GLY A 33 7.18 16.83 -17.45
N LEU A 34 7.67 15.63 -17.14
CA LEU A 34 6.94 14.57 -16.45
C LEU A 34 7.31 14.59 -14.97
N LYS A 35 6.33 14.64 -14.06
CA LYS A 35 6.59 14.48 -12.63
C LYS A 35 6.52 12.99 -12.29
N ILE A 36 7.67 12.35 -12.10
CA ILE A 36 7.74 10.98 -11.59
C ILE A 36 7.60 11.09 -10.07
N ALA A 37 6.48 10.58 -9.56
CA ALA A 37 6.24 10.48 -8.13
C ALA A 37 6.31 9.01 -7.75
N ASP A 38 6.98 8.76 -6.64
CA ASP A 38 7.04 7.46 -6.02
C ASP A 38 5.71 7.22 -5.27
N GLU A 39 4.81 6.45 -5.88
CA GLU A 39 3.52 6.08 -5.26
C GLU A 39 3.67 4.74 -4.54
N LEU A 40 4.69 4.65 -3.69
CA LEU A 40 5.13 3.42 -3.04
C LEU A 40 4.39 3.14 -1.71
N PRO A 41 4.04 1.86 -1.43
CA PRO A 41 4.08 1.37 -0.05
C PRO A 41 5.48 1.63 0.53
N HIS A 42 5.59 2.21 1.73
CA HIS A 42 6.85 2.60 2.37
C HIS A 42 7.60 3.78 1.71
N ALA A 43 6.87 4.71 1.09
CA ALA A 43 7.46 5.94 0.55
C ALA A 43 8.24 6.72 1.62
N SER A 44 9.38 7.30 1.23
CA SER A 44 10.14 8.18 2.13
C SER A 44 9.40 9.49 2.40
N PRO A 45 9.51 10.07 3.61
CA PRO A 45 8.94 11.36 3.91
C PRO A 45 9.40 12.43 2.90
N SER A 46 8.44 13.20 2.38
CA SER A 46 8.73 14.30 1.46
C SER A 46 8.71 15.64 2.19
N GLN A 47 9.32 16.66 1.59
CA GLN A 47 9.25 18.05 2.05
C GLN A 47 7.98 18.77 1.55
N HIS A 48 6.99 18.06 1.00
CA HIS A 48 5.73 18.65 0.55
C HIS A 48 4.90 19.09 1.77
N PRO A 49 4.51 20.38 1.88
CA PRO A 49 3.71 20.84 3.00
C PRO A 49 2.33 20.19 2.98
N ILE A 50 1.77 19.92 4.16
CA ILE A 50 0.38 19.50 4.28
C ILE A 50 -0.51 20.70 3.92
N CYS A 51 -1.30 20.54 2.87
CA CYS A 51 -2.21 21.56 2.38
C CYS A 51 -3.66 21.25 2.76
N ASN A 52 -4.48 22.30 2.88
CA ASN A 52 -5.91 22.14 3.09
C ASN A 52 -6.56 21.44 1.88
N ASN A 53 -7.48 20.53 2.16
CA ASN A 53 -8.19 19.66 1.23
C ASN A 53 -7.29 18.70 0.44
N GLU A 54 -6.03 18.48 0.85
CA GLU A 54 -5.17 17.43 0.28
C GLU A 54 -5.04 16.25 1.25
N PRO A 55 -5.10 14.99 0.78
CA PRO A 55 -4.86 13.84 1.63
C PRO A 55 -3.37 13.72 1.98
N ALA A 56 -3.11 13.36 3.23
CA ALA A 56 -1.79 13.01 3.74
C ALA A 56 -1.80 11.55 4.20
N PHE A 57 -0.68 10.86 3.97
CA PHE A 57 -0.43 9.49 4.43
C PHE A 57 0.77 9.49 5.36
N LEU A 58 0.68 8.67 6.41
CA LEU A 58 1.68 8.55 7.45
C LEU A 58 1.87 7.07 7.77
N GLU A 59 3.06 6.59 7.51
CA GLU A 59 3.51 5.29 7.98
C GLU A 59 4.51 5.48 9.12
N ILE A 60 4.23 4.85 10.26
CA ILE A 60 5.11 4.87 11.42
C ILE A 60 5.43 3.43 11.80
N GLY A 61 6.72 3.15 11.88
CA GLY A 61 7.24 1.91 12.45
C GLY A 61 7.88 2.12 13.81
N ALA A 62 7.86 1.10 14.65
CA ALA A 62 8.64 1.04 15.87
C ALA A 62 9.24 -0.36 16.04
N SER A 63 10.38 -0.45 16.71
CA SER A 63 10.97 -1.73 17.10
C SER A 63 11.31 -1.74 18.58
N LYS A 64 10.99 -2.84 19.26
CA LYS A 64 11.32 -3.06 20.68
C LYS A 64 11.71 -4.51 20.90
N HIS A 65 12.87 -4.73 21.53
CA HIS A 65 13.44 -6.07 21.75
C HIS A 65 13.52 -6.92 20.46
N GLY A 66 13.76 -6.27 19.32
CA GLY A 66 13.83 -6.92 18.00
C GLY A 66 12.48 -7.13 17.31
N TYR A 67 11.35 -6.96 18.00
CA TYR A 67 10.02 -7.03 17.39
C TYR A 67 9.69 -5.70 16.73
N THR A 68 9.38 -5.74 15.43
CA THR A 68 8.95 -4.57 14.68
C THR A 68 7.43 -4.53 14.55
N VAL A 69 6.86 -3.33 14.57
CA VAL A 69 5.47 -3.04 14.24
C VAL A 69 5.45 -1.87 13.26
N GLY A 70 4.54 -1.92 12.29
CA GLY A 70 4.23 -0.82 11.38
C GLY A 70 2.77 -0.44 11.49
N THR A 71 2.46 0.84 11.32
CA THR A 71 1.08 1.29 11.19
C THR A 71 0.99 2.40 10.16
N VAL A 72 -0.05 2.32 9.33
CA VAL A 72 -0.34 3.32 8.31
C VAL A 72 -1.62 4.05 8.70
N ARG A 73 -1.61 5.37 8.57
CA ARG A 73 -2.78 6.25 8.72
C ARG A 73 -2.84 7.20 7.55
N CYS A 74 -4.05 7.63 7.23
CA CYS A 74 -4.26 8.76 6.33
C CYS A 74 -5.20 9.77 6.99
N ALA A 75 -5.07 11.02 6.57
CA ALA A 75 -5.88 12.12 7.07
C ALA A 75 -6.06 13.18 5.99
N VAL A 76 -7.13 13.95 6.09
CA VAL A 76 -7.36 15.14 5.27
C VAL A 76 -7.55 16.32 6.22
N LEU A 77 -6.74 17.36 6.05
CA LEU A 77 -7.02 18.65 6.66
C LEU A 77 -8.12 19.31 5.82
N GLY A 78 -9.30 19.57 6.36
CA GLY A 78 -10.45 20.05 5.57
C GLY A 78 -11.28 18.90 5.01
N ARG A 79 -11.64 18.92 3.72
CA ARG A 79 -12.46 17.89 3.06
C ARG A 79 -11.90 17.48 1.71
N HIS A 80 -11.95 16.19 1.41
CA HIS A 80 -11.60 15.66 0.09
C HIS A 80 -12.50 14.44 -0.21
N PRO A 81 -13.64 14.64 -0.91
CA PRO A 81 -14.69 13.63 -1.05
C PRO A 81 -14.21 12.27 -1.56
N GLU A 82 -13.30 12.26 -2.53
CA GLU A 82 -12.76 11.00 -3.08
C GLU A 82 -11.85 10.26 -2.09
N ALA A 83 -11.10 10.99 -1.25
CA ALA A 83 -10.22 10.38 -0.25
C ALA A 83 -11.04 9.82 0.92
N GLU A 84 -12.09 10.55 1.33
CA GLU A 84 -13.07 10.09 2.32
C GLU A 84 -13.83 8.84 1.84
N SER A 85 -14.21 8.80 0.55
CA SER A 85 -14.85 7.63 -0.05
C SER A 85 -13.90 6.43 -0.12
N LEU A 86 -12.63 6.65 -0.50
CA LEU A 86 -11.60 5.60 -0.52
C LEU A 86 -11.27 5.11 0.90
N HIS A 87 -11.26 5.99 1.90
CA HIS A 87 -11.07 5.63 3.30
C HIS A 87 -12.19 4.71 3.79
N THR A 88 -13.45 5.08 3.53
CA THR A 88 -14.61 4.26 3.92
C THR A 88 -14.51 2.85 3.30
N LEU A 89 -14.15 2.77 2.02
CA LEU A 89 -13.92 1.48 1.36
C LEU A 89 -12.74 0.71 1.97
N ALA A 90 -11.65 1.39 2.33
CA ALA A 90 -10.50 0.77 2.97
C ALA A 90 -10.86 0.19 4.35
N GLU A 91 -11.70 0.88 5.14
CA GLU A 91 -12.23 0.38 6.41
C GLU A 91 -13.04 -0.91 6.19
N GLU A 92 -13.99 -0.92 5.24
CA GLU A 92 -14.77 -2.12 4.91
C GLU A 92 -13.88 -3.30 4.48
N VAL A 93 -12.81 -3.03 3.73
CA VAL A 93 -11.84 -4.06 3.33
C VAL A 93 -11.10 -4.60 4.55
N VAL A 94 -10.58 -3.74 5.42
CA VAL A 94 -9.85 -4.15 6.64
C VAL A 94 -10.77 -4.95 7.57
N GLU A 95 -12.01 -4.53 7.76
CA GLU A 95 -12.99 -5.26 8.56
C GLU A 95 -13.26 -6.67 8.00
N ALA A 96 -13.38 -6.81 6.67
CA ALA A 96 -13.55 -8.11 6.03
C ALA A 96 -12.31 -9.01 6.19
N LEU A 97 -11.10 -8.44 6.08
CA LEU A 97 -9.85 -9.18 6.33
C LEU A 97 -9.80 -9.68 7.78
N VAL A 98 -10.04 -8.81 8.76
CA VAL A 98 -10.04 -9.16 10.19
C VAL A 98 -11.10 -10.23 10.50
N ALA A 99 -12.31 -10.11 9.93
CA ALA A 99 -13.37 -11.08 10.15
C ALA A 99 -13.09 -12.46 9.53
N ALA A 100 -12.32 -12.52 8.44
CA ALA A 100 -11.96 -13.78 7.79
C ALA A 100 -10.90 -14.58 8.57
N VAL A 101 -10.10 -13.90 9.40
CA VAL A 101 -8.91 -14.48 10.02
C VAL A 101 -9.27 -15.44 11.14
N LYS A 102 -8.78 -16.67 11.02
CA LYS A 102 -8.89 -17.72 12.03
C LYS A 102 -7.85 -18.82 11.80
N PRO A 103 -7.47 -19.60 12.81
CA PRO A 103 -6.62 -20.76 12.62
C PRO A 103 -7.20 -21.74 11.58
N GLY A 104 -6.35 -22.27 10.70
CA GLY A 104 -6.71 -23.22 9.65
C GLY A 104 -7.20 -22.61 8.35
N ILE A 105 -7.38 -21.28 8.26
CA ILE A 105 -7.68 -20.61 6.98
C ILE A 105 -6.39 -20.38 6.19
N SER A 106 -6.47 -20.38 4.85
CA SER A 106 -5.32 -20.00 4.02
C SER A 106 -5.16 -18.48 3.90
N ALA A 107 -3.92 -18.03 3.72
CA ALA A 107 -3.60 -16.63 3.48
C ALA A 107 -4.34 -16.06 2.25
N ALA A 108 -4.44 -16.85 1.18
CA ALA A 108 -5.21 -16.48 -0.02
C ALA A 108 -6.71 -16.31 0.26
N ALA A 109 -7.30 -17.10 1.16
CA ALA A 109 -8.71 -16.97 1.50
C ALA A 109 -8.99 -15.70 2.32
N VAL A 110 -8.04 -15.25 3.14
CA VAL A 110 -8.13 -13.95 3.81
C VAL A 110 -8.06 -12.81 2.78
N ASP A 111 -7.05 -12.80 1.91
CA ASP A 111 -6.94 -11.80 0.83
C ASP A 111 -8.19 -11.77 -0.07
N ALA A 112 -8.76 -12.93 -0.38
CA ALA A 112 -10.00 -13.03 -1.16
C ALA A 112 -11.19 -12.33 -0.49
N ALA A 113 -11.29 -12.35 0.84
CA ALA A 113 -12.36 -11.67 1.57
C ALA A 113 -12.33 -10.15 1.35
N GLY A 114 -11.14 -9.54 1.44
CA GLY A 114 -10.96 -8.12 1.14
C GLY A 114 -11.22 -7.78 -0.33
N ARG A 115 -10.76 -8.63 -1.26
CA ARG A 115 -11.02 -8.44 -2.70
C ARG A 115 -12.49 -8.53 -3.08
N GLU A 116 -13.30 -9.33 -2.38
CA GLU A 116 -14.73 -9.38 -2.65
C GLU A 116 -15.43 -8.05 -2.25
N VAL A 117 -14.98 -7.39 -1.17
CA VAL A 117 -15.45 -6.02 -0.84
C VAL A 117 -15.11 -5.05 -1.98
N LEU A 118 -13.85 -5.04 -2.43
CA LEU A 118 -13.40 -4.18 -3.53
C LEU A 118 -14.20 -4.42 -4.82
N LYS A 119 -14.48 -5.68 -5.15
CA LYS A 119 -15.29 -6.04 -6.31
C LYS A 119 -16.72 -5.50 -6.21
N ARG A 120 -17.35 -5.59 -5.03
CA ARG A 120 -18.70 -5.05 -4.79
C ARG A 120 -18.75 -3.52 -4.90
N SER A 121 -17.67 -2.82 -4.58
CA SER A 121 -17.57 -1.36 -4.72
C SER A 121 -17.64 -0.88 -6.18
N GLY A 122 -17.35 -1.75 -7.15
CA GLY A 122 -17.28 -1.42 -8.58
C GLY A 122 -16.05 -0.58 -8.97
N ARG A 123 -15.21 -0.16 -8.03
CA ARG A 123 -13.99 0.63 -8.28
C ARG A 123 -12.90 -0.27 -8.87
N LYS A 124 -12.58 -0.09 -10.15
CA LYS A 124 -11.55 -0.85 -10.85
C LYS A 124 -10.17 -0.25 -10.60
N GLY A 125 -9.16 -1.11 -10.40
CA GLY A 125 -7.75 -0.69 -10.37
C GLY A 125 -7.31 0.07 -9.12
N VAL A 126 -8.14 0.13 -8.07
CA VAL A 126 -7.82 0.76 -6.78
C VAL A 126 -6.96 -0.11 -5.86
N PHE A 127 -6.80 -1.39 -6.20
CA PHE A 127 -6.00 -2.34 -5.42
C PHE A 127 -5.19 -3.22 -6.38
N ARG A 128 -3.88 -3.13 -6.27
CA ARG A 128 -2.93 -3.84 -7.16
C ARG A 128 -1.96 -4.75 -6.40
N HIS A 129 -1.91 -4.60 -5.08
CA HIS A 129 -0.97 -5.30 -4.22
C HIS A 129 -1.64 -6.47 -3.48
N ARG A 130 -0.97 -6.89 -2.41
CA ARG A 130 -1.40 -7.86 -1.40
C ARG A 130 -2.11 -7.17 -0.24
N SER A 131 -2.86 -7.95 0.54
CA SER A 131 -3.68 -7.47 1.65
C SER A 131 -2.91 -7.30 2.97
N GLY A 132 -1.75 -7.94 3.11
CA GLY A 132 -0.95 -7.92 4.32
C GLY A 132 0.23 -8.89 4.24
N TYR A 133 1.10 -8.87 5.25
CA TYR A 133 2.27 -9.75 5.33
C TYR A 133 2.80 -9.77 6.77
N GLN A 134 3.57 -10.79 7.12
CA GLN A 134 4.01 -10.98 8.50
C GLN A 134 4.73 -9.77 9.12
N THR A 135 4.60 -9.67 10.44
CA THR A 135 5.35 -8.71 11.28
C THR A 135 5.95 -9.42 12.49
N GLY A 136 7.07 -8.89 13.02
CA GLY A 136 7.79 -9.53 14.13
C GLY A 136 9.29 -9.29 14.13
N ILE A 137 10.05 -10.28 14.61
CA ILE A 137 11.52 -10.23 14.62
C ILE A 137 12.07 -10.32 13.20
N ASN A 138 13.11 -9.55 12.89
CA ASN A 138 13.75 -9.51 11.58
C ASN A 138 12.76 -9.19 10.46
N TRP A 139 11.84 -8.25 10.72
CA TRP A 139 10.86 -7.81 9.74
C TRP A 139 11.56 -7.35 8.45
N THR A 140 11.35 -8.14 7.41
CA THR A 140 11.60 -7.77 6.01
C THR A 140 10.25 -7.67 5.34
N GLU A 141 10.11 -6.80 4.35
CA GLU A 141 8.81 -6.57 3.71
C GLU A 141 8.21 -7.86 3.14
N ARG A 142 9.01 -8.86 2.73
CA ARG A 142 8.46 -10.12 2.19
C ARG A 142 8.12 -11.17 3.23
N GLY A 143 8.95 -11.34 4.26
CA GLY A 143 8.76 -12.41 5.24
C GLY A 143 8.49 -13.80 4.61
N ASP A 144 7.96 -14.72 5.41
CA ASP A 144 7.55 -16.07 4.98
C ASP A 144 6.03 -16.14 4.70
N LEU A 145 5.22 -15.27 5.31
CA LEU A 145 3.76 -15.19 5.11
C LEU A 145 3.35 -13.89 4.38
N SER A 146 2.60 -14.06 3.28
CA SER A 146 2.00 -12.97 2.49
C SER A 146 0.51 -13.24 2.26
N LEU A 147 -0.36 -12.26 2.49
CA LEU A 147 -1.79 -12.36 2.20
C LEU A 147 -2.06 -11.91 0.76
N GLU A 148 -1.98 -12.84 -0.18
CA GLU A 148 -2.12 -12.55 -1.61
C GLU A 148 -2.77 -13.70 -2.38
N PRO A 149 -3.26 -13.46 -3.61
CA PRO A 149 -3.83 -14.52 -4.44
C PRO A 149 -2.82 -15.65 -4.68
N GLY A 150 -3.25 -16.88 -4.41
CA GLY A 150 -2.42 -18.07 -4.61
C GLY A 150 -1.48 -18.42 -3.46
N ALA A 151 -1.42 -17.60 -2.40
CA ALA A 151 -0.67 -17.95 -1.18
C ALA A 151 -1.20 -19.25 -0.54
N SER A 152 -0.30 -20.19 -0.27
CA SER A 152 -0.61 -21.52 0.26
C SER A 152 -0.51 -21.64 1.77
N ASP A 153 0.02 -20.62 2.44
CA ASP A 153 0.23 -20.63 3.89
C ASP A 153 -1.08 -20.77 4.64
N ILE A 154 -1.07 -21.67 5.63
CA ILE A 154 -2.20 -21.89 6.53
C ILE A 154 -1.95 -21.13 7.82
N LEU A 155 -2.86 -20.22 8.16
CA LEU A 155 -2.76 -19.39 9.35
C LEU A 155 -2.89 -20.25 10.60
N GLN A 156 -2.03 -20.01 11.57
CA GLN A 156 -2.00 -20.69 12.86
C GLN A 156 -2.20 -19.69 14.00
N SER A 157 -2.66 -20.20 15.14
CA SER A 157 -2.73 -19.40 16.37
C SER A 157 -1.34 -18.89 16.75
N GLY A 158 -1.23 -17.60 17.06
CA GLY A 158 0.03 -16.95 17.45
C GLY A 158 0.86 -16.36 16.30
N MET A 159 0.41 -16.48 15.04
CA MET A 159 1.00 -15.73 13.93
C MET A 159 0.65 -14.23 14.01
N CYS A 160 1.57 -13.37 13.56
CA CYS A 160 1.41 -11.92 13.50
C CYS A 160 1.67 -11.43 12.06
N TRP A 161 0.81 -10.55 11.55
CA TRP A 161 0.85 -9.97 10.20
C TRP A 161 0.05 -8.66 10.17
#